data_AF-A0A968JPW8-F1
#
_entry.id   AF-A0A968JPW8-F1
#
_cell.length_a   1.000
_cell.length_b   1.000
_cell.length_c   1.000
_cell.angle_alpha   90.00
_cell.angle_beta   90.00
_cell.angle_gamma   90.00
#
_symmetry.space_group_name_H-M   'P 1'
#
loop_
_entity.id
_entity.type
_entity.pdbx_description
1 polymer ?
#
loop_
_entity_poly.entity_id
_entity_poly.type
_entity_poly.pdbx_seq_one_letter_code
_entity_poly.pdbx_strand_id
1 'polypeptide(L)'
;MLHQKKWKKYEREQKKPSSQKSKKNYISQPAEWYVQRHVNQAEEHFFSLQFNRRFQLAKGVHITLIPTGHLLGAANVLIEIEEKGQQKRLLFSGDIGRSNYPLLPDPEPAPQADYLVCETTYGNRKHADTQEAEQILYEIIQEACVVTNGRLIIPAFSVGRTQALLFVLHKLSLQGKLPPIKVFFRQPLAYKSTLAYNKLSIYSMKKPKASTKRIRASSTSRT
;
A
#
# COMPACT_ATOMS: atom_id res chain seq x y z
N MET A 1 26.39 22.94 1.28
CA MET A 1 26.35 24.04 0.29
C MET A 1 25.68 23.70 -1.05
N LEU A 2 25.66 22.43 -1.51
CA LEU A 2 25.02 22.06 -2.79
C LEU A 2 23.48 22.19 -2.79
N HIS A 3 22.84 21.97 -1.64
CA HIS A 3 21.37 21.96 -1.48
C HIS A 3 20.73 23.36 -1.60
N GLN A 4 21.34 24.39 -1.01
CA GLN A 4 20.83 25.78 -1.08
C GLN A 4 20.89 26.37 -2.50
N LYS A 5 21.87 25.97 -3.31
CA LYS A 5 22.00 26.42 -4.70
C LYS A 5 20.91 25.81 -5.59
N LYS A 6 20.54 24.54 -5.36
CA LYS A 6 19.41 23.89 -6.04
C LYS A 6 18.07 24.53 -5.65
N TRP A 7 17.90 24.88 -4.38
CA TRP A 7 16.69 25.54 -3.88
C TRP A 7 16.42 26.91 -4.52
N LYS A 8 17.44 27.79 -4.57
CA LYS A 8 17.31 29.11 -5.21
C LYS A 8 17.07 29.05 -6.73
N LYS A 9 17.48 27.96 -7.38
CA LYS A 9 17.20 27.71 -8.80
C LYS A 9 15.73 27.34 -9.02
N TYR A 10 15.17 26.50 -8.14
CA TYR A 10 13.76 26.11 -8.17
C TYR A 10 12.82 27.33 -8.00
N GLU A 11 13.11 28.24 -7.06
CA GLU A 11 12.33 29.48 -6.86
C GLU A 11 12.35 30.42 -8.07
N ARG A 12 13.46 30.43 -8.85
CA ARG A 12 13.58 31.24 -10.07
C ARG A 12 12.79 30.65 -11.24
N GLU A 13 12.65 29.33 -11.31
CA GLU A 13 11.90 28.65 -12.37
C GLU A 13 10.38 28.81 -12.20
N GLN A 14 9.89 28.91 -10.96
CA GLN A 14 8.47 29.16 -10.64
C GLN A 14 7.99 30.60 -10.91
N LYS A 15 8.90 31.59 -11.02
CA LYS A 15 8.56 33.02 -11.15
C LYS A 15 8.43 33.54 -12.59
N LYS A 16 8.48 32.70 -13.62
CA LYS A 16 8.29 33.17 -15.01
C LYS A 16 6.78 33.32 -15.30
N PRO A 17 6.27 34.53 -15.61
CA PRO A 17 4.89 34.68 -16.04
C PRO A 17 4.74 34.12 -17.46
N SER A 18 3.77 33.24 -17.67
CA SER A 18 3.37 32.80 -19.00
C SER A 18 2.54 33.89 -19.68
N SER A 19 3.01 34.38 -20.82
CA SER A 19 2.30 35.35 -21.66
C SER A 19 1.37 34.66 -22.67
N GLN A 20 0.18 35.27 -22.83
CA GLN A 20 -0.77 35.23 -23.95
C GLN A 20 -1.91 34.18 -24.04
N LYS A 21 -3.11 34.67 -23.64
CA LYS A 21 -4.39 34.84 -24.38
C LYS A 21 -5.13 33.65 -25.04
N SER A 22 -6.39 33.46 -24.58
CA SER A 22 -7.68 33.49 -25.34
C SER A 22 -8.62 32.25 -25.26
N LYS A 23 -9.74 32.45 -24.54
CA LYS A 23 -11.14 32.00 -24.76
C LYS A 23 -11.46 30.56 -25.23
N LYS A 24 -12.02 29.76 -24.31
CA LYS A 24 -13.32 29.03 -24.44
C LYS A 24 -13.66 28.33 -23.11
N ASN A 25 -14.88 28.53 -22.62
CA ASN A 25 -15.42 27.92 -21.39
C ASN A 25 -15.61 26.40 -21.55
N TYR A 26 -14.53 25.63 -21.45
CA TYR A 26 -14.61 24.27 -20.93
C TYR A 26 -14.48 24.36 -19.41
N ILE A 27 -15.22 23.54 -18.67
CA ILE A 27 -14.90 23.26 -17.26
C ILE A 27 -13.44 22.84 -17.27
N SER A 28 -12.55 23.77 -16.92
CA SER A 28 -11.13 23.53 -16.90
C SER A 28 -10.94 22.39 -15.90
N GLN A 29 -10.49 21.23 -16.38
CA GLN A 29 -9.99 20.21 -15.48
C GLN A 29 -9.06 20.93 -14.49
N PRO A 30 -9.26 20.78 -13.18
CA PRO A 30 -8.38 21.43 -12.22
C PRO A 30 -6.96 21.04 -12.61
N ALA A 31 -6.13 22.05 -12.86
CA ALA A 31 -4.75 21.82 -13.26
C ALA A 31 -4.15 20.84 -12.25
N GLU A 32 -3.62 19.72 -12.74
CA GLU A 32 -2.99 18.72 -11.88
C GLU A 32 -1.95 19.44 -11.00
N TRP A 33 -2.04 19.26 -9.68
CA TRP A 33 -1.15 19.98 -8.75
C TRP A 33 0.31 19.60 -8.98
N TYR A 34 0.55 18.37 -9.48
CA TYR A 34 1.86 17.87 -9.85
C TYR A 34 1.78 17.11 -11.17
N VAL A 35 2.81 17.30 -12.00
CA VAL A 35 2.97 16.59 -13.28
C VAL A 35 4.05 15.52 -13.16
N GLN A 36 4.14 14.61 -14.13
CA GLN A 36 5.13 13.51 -14.14
C GLN A 36 6.57 13.96 -13.86
N ARG A 37 6.96 15.15 -14.34
CA ARG A 37 8.29 15.72 -14.07
C ARG A 37 8.55 15.90 -12.56
N HIS A 38 7.56 16.33 -11.78
CA HIS A 38 7.72 16.49 -10.33
C HIS A 38 7.88 15.14 -9.63
N VAL A 39 7.17 14.10 -10.10
CA VAL A 39 7.33 12.73 -9.59
C VAL A 39 8.76 12.25 -9.82
N ASN A 40 9.26 12.37 -11.06
CA ASN A 40 10.63 11.96 -11.38
C ASN A 40 11.68 12.71 -10.53
N GLN A 41 11.47 14.00 -10.29
CA GLN A 41 12.35 14.80 -9.43
C GLN A 41 12.30 14.34 -7.96
N ALA A 42 11.13 13.95 -7.45
CA ALA A 42 11.00 13.43 -6.09
C ALA A 42 11.71 12.07 -5.95
N GLU A 43 11.59 11.19 -6.95
CA GLU A 43 12.23 9.88 -6.97
C GLU A 43 13.77 9.96 -6.90
N GLU A 44 14.39 10.99 -7.49
CA GLU A 44 15.84 11.24 -7.38
C GLU A 44 16.33 11.46 -5.93
N HIS A 45 15.42 11.76 -5.01
CA HIS A 45 15.73 12.00 -3.60
C HIS A 45 15.41 10.80 -2.69
N PHE A 46 14.94 9.69 -3.26
CA PHE A 46 14.63 8.51 -2.48
C PHE A 46 15.88 7.67 -2.23
N PHE A 47 16.00 7.17 -1.01
CA PHE A 47 16.95 6.12 -0.65
C PHE A 47 16.24 5.10 0.23
N SER A 48 16.61 3.83 0.09
CA SER A 48 15.98 2.74 0.81
C SER A 48 16.72 2.44 2.11
N LEU A 49 15.96 2.17 3.17
CA LEU A 49 16.48 1.68 4.44
C LEU A 49 16.02 0.23 4.64
N GLN A 50 16.89 -0.58 5.26
CA GLN A 50 16.53 -1.94 5.65
C GLN A 50 15.73 -1.89 6.96
N PHE A 51 14.77 -2.80 7.09
CA PHE A 51 14.07 -3.00 8.36
C PHE A 51 15.04 -3.43 9.46
N ASN A 52 14.71 -3.02 10.69
CA ASN A 52 15.43 -3.36 11.91
C ASN A 52 16.93 -3.00 11.87
N ARG A 53 17.30 -2.04 11.00
CA ARG A 53 18.64 -1.45 10.99
C ARG A 53 18.58 0.02 11.38
N ARG A 54 19.39 0.36 12.38
CA ARG A 54 19.59 1.73 12.85
C ARG A 54 20.36 2.53 11.80
N PHE A 55 19.78 3.62 11.33
CA PHE A 55 20.37 4.53 10.35
C PHE A 55 20.58 5.91 10.97
N GLN A 56 21.78 6.47 10.85
CA GLN A 56 22.07 7.82 11.33
C GLN A 56 21.60 8.85 10.29
N LEU A 57 20.52 9.57 10.60
CA LEU A 57 19.99 10.62 9.73
C LEU A 57 20.80 11.92 9.87
N ALA A 58 21.19 12.25 11.10
CA ALA A 58 22.00 13.41 11.43
C ALA A 58 22.81 13.15 12.71
N LYS A 59 23.71 14.06 13.07
CA LYS A 59 24.43 13.98 14.35
C LYS A 59 23.41 13.93 15.50
N GLY A 60 23.48 12.87 16.31
CA GLY A 60 22.54 12.65 17.42
C GLY A 60 21.13 12.20 17.01
N VAL A 61 20.84 11.95 15.74
CA VAL A 61 19.49 11.52 15.29
C VAL A 61 19.58 10.22 14.50
N HIS A 62 18.90 9.19 14.98
CA HIS A 62 18.83 7.89 14.35
C HIS A 62 17.39 7.50 14.02
N ILE A 63 17.22 6.75 12.94
CA ILE A 63 15.94 6.20 12.49
C ILE A 63 16.07 4.69 12.36
N THR A 64 15.07 3.96 12.81
CA THR A 64 14.91 2.51 12.55
C THR A 64 13.50 2.26 12.02
N LEU A 65 13.40 1.52 10.92
CA LEU A 65 12.11 1.09 10.35
C LEU A 65 11.75 -0.29 10.86
N ILE A 66 10.53 -0.45 11.37
CA ILE A 66 10.05 -1.70 11.99
C ILE A 66 8.76 -2.14 11.28
N PRO A 67 8.69 -3.33 10.68
CA PRO A 67 7.55 -3.76 9.88
C PRO A 67 6.21 -3.72 10.63
N THR A 68 5.18 -3.13 10.01
CA THR A 68 3.82 -3.07 10.60
C THR A 68 2.83 -4.03 9.98
N GLY A 69 3.17 -4.69 8.87
CA GLY A 69 2.26 -5.63 8.21
C GLY A 69 0.99 -5.00 7.63
N HIS A 70 0.91 -3.66 7.51
CA HIS A 70 -0.28 -2.98 6.96
C HIS A 70 -0.36 -3.10 5.43
N LEU A 71 0.74 -2.74 4.76
CA LEU A 71 0.97 -2.94 3.34
C LEU A 71 2.41 -3.42 3.14
N LEU A 72 2.74 -3.83 1.91
CA LEU A 72 4.10 -4.17 1.56
C LEU A 72 5.03 -2.96 1.76
N GLY A 73 6.04 -3.12 2.61
CA GLY A 73 6.96 -2.03 2.94
C GLY A 73 6.50 -1.10 4.06
N ALA A 74 5.30 -1.28 4.62
CA ALA A 74 4.80 -0.46 5.72
C ALA A 74 5.59 -0.71 7.01
N ALA A 75 5.89 0.37 7.74
CA ALA A 75 6.69 0.31 8.94
C ALA A 75 6.40 1.44 9.93
N ASN A 76 6.58 1.11 11.20
CA ASN A 76 6.77 2.08 12.27
C ASN A 76 8.13 2.75 12.08
N VAL A 77 8.22 4.03 12.43
CA VAL A 77 9.45 4.81 12.40
C VAL A 77 9.85 5.12 13.84
N LEU A 78 10.87 4.40 14.33
CA LEU A 78 11.50 4.74 15.60
C LEU A 78 12.55 5.82 15.35
N ILE A 79 12.39 6.97 16.01
CA ILE A 79 13.33 8.07 16.00
C ILE A 79 13.99 8.15 17.36
N GLU A 80 15.32 8.09 17.38
CA GLU A 80 16.12 8.24 18.58
C GLU A 80 16.93 9.53 18.48
N ILE A 81 16.72 10.45 19.43
CA ILE A 81 17.35 11.76 19.46
C ILE A 81 18.21 11.84 20.72
N GLU A 82 19.47 12.22 20.55
CA GLU A 82 20.40 12.50 21.63
C GLU A 82 20.59 14.01 21.76
N GLU A 83 20.19 14.57 22.89
CA GLU A 83 20.31 15.99 23.18
C GLU A 83 20.83 16.19 24.62
N LYS A 84 21.92 16.97 24.78
CA LYS A 84 22.53 17.29 26.08
C LYS A 84 22.82 16.06 26.96
N GLY A 85 23.22 14.95 26.33
CA GLY A 85 23.54 13.68 27.02
C GLY A 85 22.32 12.85 27.42
N GLN A 86 21.11 13.26 27.03
CA GLN A 86 19.89 12.47 27.22
C GLN A 86 19.41 11.89 25.89
N GLN A 87 19.02 10.62 25.90
CA GLN A 87 18.38 9.96 24.78
C GLN A 87 16.85 10.05 24.93
N LYS A 88 16.16 10.46 23.86
CA LYS A 88 14.71 10.44 23.74
C LYS A 88 14.30 9.57 22.56
N ARG A 89 13.23 8.80 22.75
CA ARG A 89 12.70 7.86 21.76
C ARG A 89 11.27 8.23 21.42
N LEU A 90 11.05 8.54 20.14
CA LEU A 90 9.74 8.83 19.57
C LEU A 90 9.40 7.76 18.55
N LEU A 91 8.25 7.12 18.71
CA LEU A 91 7.75 6.13 17.76
C LEU A 91 6.54 6.69 17.00
N PHE A 92 6.64 6.73 15.68
CA PHE A 92 5.49 6.92 14.81
C PHE A 92 5.03 5.57 14.30
N SER A 93 3.75 5.23 14.50
CA SER A 93 3.25 3.93 14.06
C SER A 93 3.11 3.84 12.54
N GLY A 94 2.72 4.95 11.89
CA GLY A 94 2.05 4.86 10.60
C GLY A 94 0.78 4.02 10.72
N ASP A 95 0.38 3.34 9.65
CA ASP A 95 -0.74 2.41 9.69
C ASP A 95 -0.26 1.02 10.15
N ILE A 96 -1.02 0.43 11.07
CA ILE A 96 -0.72 -0.85 11.70
C ILE A 96 -1.54 -1.95 11.02
N GLY A 97 -0.88 -3.04 10.67
CA GLY A 97 -1.50 -4.22 10.07
C GLY A 97 -2.26 -5.04 11.10
N ARG A 98 -3.07 -5.97 10.61
CA ARG A 98 -3.72 -6.99 11.44
C ARG A 98 -2.86 -8.25 11.46
N SER A 99 -2.76 -8.90 12.62
CA SER A 99 -2.14 -10.23 12.72
C SER A 99 -2.93 -11.26 11.91
N ASN A 100 -2.27 -12.33 11.51
CA ASN A 100 -2.78 -13.43 10.68
C ASN A 100 -3.34 -12.97 9.32
N TYR A 101 -2.80 -11.87 8.78
CA TYR A 101 -3.20 -11.42 7.45
C TYR A 101 -2.56 -12.30 6.37
N PRO A 102 -3.32 -12.91 5.45
CA PRO A 102 -2.81 -13.98 4.58
C PRO A 102 -1.73 -13.56 3.58
N LEU A 103 -1.54 -12.25 3.36
CA LEU A 103 -0.64 -11.73 2.33
C LEU A 103 0.62 -11.05 2.86
N LEU A 104 0.68 -10.79 4.17
CA LEU A 104 1.73 -9.97 4.79
C LEU A 104 2.20 -10.65 6.08
N PRO A 105 3.47 -10.42 6.50
CA PRO A 105 3.90 -10.83 7.82
C PRO A 105 3.11 -10.07 8.90
N ASP A 106 3.04 -10.68 10.08
CA ASP A 106 2.44 -10.03 11.24
C ASP A 106 3.21 -8.76 11.63
N PRO A 107 2.52 -7.74 12.18
CA PRO A 107 3.18 -6.57 12.72
C PRO A 107 4.21 -6.96 13.78
N GLU A 108 5.42 -6.41 13.71
CA GLU A 108 6.42 -6.62 14.76
C GLU A 108 6.06 -5.79 16.02
N PRO A 109 6.34 -6.30 17.23
CA PRO A 109 6.10 -5.55 18.45
C PRO A 109 6.81 -4.19 18.46
N ALA A 110 6.10 -3.16 18.88
CA ALA A 110 6.68 -1.83 19.05
C ALA A 110 7.77 -1.86 20.14
N PRO A 111 8.97 -1.31 19.89
CA PRO A 111 10.00 -1.18 20.91
C PRO A 111 9.59 -0.12 21.93
N GLN A 112 10.26 -0.11 23.09
CA GLN A 112 10.07 0.96 24.08
C GLN A 112 10.28 2.34 23.43
N ALA A 113 9.38 3.27 23.73
CA ALA A 113 9.48 4.65 23.34
C ALA A 113 8.98 5.54 24.50
N ASP A 114 9.49 6.76 24.57
CA ASP A 114 9.04 7.76 25.55
C ASP A 114 7.78 8.46 25.05
N TYR A 115 7.66 8.60 23.73
CA TYR A 115 6.52 9.19 23.05
C TYR A 115 6.04 8.29 21.93
N LEU A 116 4.73 8.13 21.82
CA LEU A 116 4.06 7.36 20.78
C LEU A 116 3.06 8.24 20.03
N VAL A 117 3.23 8.33 18.71
CA VAL A 117 2.23 8.87 17.80
C VAL A 117 1.63 7.70 17.05
N CYS A 118 0.40 7.34 17.42
CA CYS A 118 -0.29 6.16 16.93
C CYS A 118 -1.49 6.54 16.05
N GLU A 119 -1.74 5.74 15.02
CA GLU A 119 -2.99 5.79 14.27
C GLU A 119 -4.18 5.33 15.13
N THR A 120 -5.39 5.73 14.73
CA THR A 120 -6.62 5.41 15.45
C THR A 120 -7.78 5.04 14.53
N THR A 121 -7.50 4.56 13.30
CA THR A 121 -8.50 4.31 12.26
C THR A 121 -9.67 3.45 12.75
N TYR A 122 -9.39 2.45 13.59
CA TYR A 122 -10.38 1.57 14.21
C TYR A 122 -10.40 1.64 15.74
N GLY A 123 -9.92 2.74 16.35
CA GLY A 123 -9.76 2.85 17.81
C GLY A 123 -11.03 2.63 18.63
N ASN A 124 -12.22 2.73 18.02
CA ASN A 124 -13.52 2.51 18.67
C ASN A 124 -14.24 1.20 18.23
N ARG A 125 -13.55 0.26 17.58
CA ARG A 125 -14.20 -0.97 17.07
C ARG A 125 -13.37 -2.21 17.38
N LYS A 126 -14.05 -3.28 17.79
CA LYS A 126 -13.46 -4.63 17.82
C LYS A 126 -13.56 -5.23 16.42
N HIS A 127 -12.50 -5.88 15.99
CA HIS A 127 -12.47 -6.55 14.71
C HIS A 127 -13.10 -7.95 14.81
N ALA A 128 -13.98 -8.26 13.86
CA ALA A 128 -14.50 -9.61 13.63
C ALA A 128 -13.39 -10.56 13.12
N ASP A 129 -13.61 -11.87 13.30
CA ASP A 129 -12.68 -12.90 12.86
C ASP A 129 -12.60 -12.97 11.32
N THR A 130 -11.44 -13.37 10.80
CA THR A 130 -11.17 -13.47 9.36
C THR A 130 -12.00 -14.57 8.71
N GLN A 131 -12.28 -15.66 9.44
CA GLN A 131 -13.14 -16.75 8.94
C GLN A 131 -14.57 -16.28 8.69
N GLU A 132 -15.07 -15.38 9.55
CA GLU A 132 -16.38 -14.75 9.41
C GLU A 132 -16.44 -13.91 8.13
N ALA A 133 -15.38 -13.13 7.85
CA ALA A 133 -15.32 -12.28 6.66
C ALA A 133 -15.30 -13.06 5.33
N GLU A 134 -14.61 -14.21 5.27
CA GLU A 134 -14.60 -15.07 4.08
C GLU A 134 -15.98 -15.66 3.80
N GLN A 135 -16.67 -16.10 4.86
CA GLN A 135 -18.02 -16.67 4.77
C GLN A 135 -19.04 -15.60 4.34
N ILE A 136 -18.99 -14.40 4.91
CA ILE A 136 -19.83 -13.27 4.51
C ILE A 136 -19.62 -12.94 3.03
N LEU A 137 -18.38 -12.89 2.55
CA LEU A 137 -18.11 -12.63 1.14
C LEU A 137 -18.69 -13.72 0.23
N TYR A 138 -18.57 -14.98 0.63
CA TYR A 138 -19.16 -16.10 -0.09
C TYR A 138 -20.68 -15.96 -0.20
N GLU A 139 -21.36 -15.66 0.90
CA GLU A 139 -22.82 -15.49 0.94
C GLU A 139 -23.28 -14.33 0.04
N ILE A 140 -22.59 -13.19 0.09
CA ILE A 140 -22.86 -12.04 -0.78
C ILE A 140 -22.69 -12.42 -2.25
N ILE A 141 -21.66 -13.19 -2.59
CA ILE A 141 -21.43 -13.66 -3.97
C ILE A 141 -22.56 -14.59 -4.43
N GLN A 142 -22.99 -15.53 -3.57
CA GLN A 142 -24.08 -16.44 -3.90
C GLN A 142 -25.37 -15.67 -4.15
N GLU A 143 -25.74 -14.78 -3.24
CA GLU A 143 -26.97 -13.99 -3.37
C GLU A 143 -26.96 -13.09 -4.61
N ALA A 144 -25.90 -12.30 -4.78
CA ALA A 144 -25.84 -11.29 -5.84
C ALA A 144 -25.63 -11.90 -7.23
N CYS A 145 -24.77 -12.92 -7.37
CA CYS A 145 -24.37 -13.45 -8.66
C CYS A 145 -25.13 -14.71 -9.08
N VAL A 146 -25.60 -15.53 -8.13
CA VAL A 146 -26.27 -16.81 -8.44
C VAL A 146 -27.78 -16.67 -8.28
N VAL A 147 -28.27 -16.25 -7.12
CA VAL A 147 -29.72 -16.15 -6.85
C VAL A 147 -30.34 -15.02 -7.67
N THR A 148 -29.76 -13.82 -7.58
CA THR A 148 -30.26 -12.63 -8.28
C THR A 148 -29.85 -12.61 -9.77
N ASN A 149 -28.87 -13.42 -10.17
CA ASN A 149 -28.23 -13.36 -11.50
C ASN A 149 -27.72 -11.95 -11.86
N GLY A 150 -27.23 -11.22 -10.85
CA GLY A 150 -26.75 -9.85 -10.94
C GLY A 150 -25.23 -9.74 -11.07
N ARG A 151 -24.72 -8.51 -10.84
CA ARG A 151 -23.29 -8.21 -10.86
C ARG A 151 -22.86 -7.66 -9.50
N LEU A 152 -21.84 -8.25 -8.90
CA LEU A 152 -21.20 -7.72 -7.70
C LEU A 152 -20.07 -6.76 -8.08
N ILE A 153 -20.16 -5.51 -7.64
CA ILE A 153 -19.14 -4.48 -7.84
C ILE A 153 -18.49 -4.18 -6.50
N ILE A 154 -17.18 -4.41 -6.39
CA ILE A 154 -16.41 -4.17 -5.16
C ILE A 154 -15.37 -3.07 -5.41
N PRO A 155 -15.57 -1.85 -4.90
CA PRO A 155 -14.54 -0.81 -4.97
C PRO A 155 -13.40 -1.16 -4.02
N ALA A 156 -12.17 -1.16 -4.54
CA ALA A 156 -10.98 -1.46 -3.75
C ALA A 156 -9.76 -0.68 -4.27
N PHE A 157 -8.87 -0.30 -3.35
CA PHE A 157 -7.56 0.24 -3.72
C PHE A 157 -6.74 -0.79 -4.50
N SER A 158 -5.93 -0.29 -5.44
CA SER A 158 -5.08 -1.13 -6.29
C SER A 158 -3.99 -1.89 -5.52
N VAL A 159 -3.64 -1.43 -4.31
CA VAL A 159 -2.66 -2.04 -3.41
C VAL A 159 -3.34 -2.42 -2.10
N GLY A 160 -3.09 -3.63 -1.60
CA GLY A 160 -3.68 -4.17 -0.37
C GLY A 160 -4.99 -4.92 -0.62
N ARG A 161 -6.13 -4.21 -0.55
CA ARG A 161 -7.48 -4.82 -0.52
C ARG A 161 -7.83 -5.61 -1.78
N THR A 162 -7.39 -5.15 -2.94
CA THR A 162 -7.57 -5.91 -4.20
C THR A 162 -6.91 -7.29 -4.11
N GLN A 163 -5.66 -7.35 -3.64
CA GLN A 163 -4.93 -8.61 -3.52
C GLN A 163 -5.61 -9.55 -2.51
N ALA A 164 -6.14 -9.00 -1.42
CA ALA A 164 -6.87 -9.76 -0.40
C ALA A 164 -8.11 -10.44 -0.97
N LEU A 165 -8.91 -9.70 -1.75
CA LEU A 165 -10.10 -10.23 -2.41
C LEU A 165 -9.74 -11.33 -3.40
N LEU A 166 -8.72 -11.11 -4.24
CA LEU A 166 -8.25 -12.12 -5.19
C LEU A 166 -7.77 -13.39 -4.49
N PHE A 167 -7.10 -13.26 -3.34
CA PHE A 167 -6.68 -14.40 -2.54
C PHE A 167 -7.87 -15.22 -2.02
N VAL A 168 -8.87 -14.56 -1.43
CA VAL A 168 -10.08 -15.25 -0.92
C VAL A 168 -10.87 -15.90 -2.04
N LEU A 169 -11.06 -15.22 -3.17
CA LEU A 169 -11.74 -15.80 -4.35
C LEU A 169 -11.01 -17.03 -4.88
N HIS A 170 -9.68 -16.98 -4.97
CA HIS A 170 -8.87 -18.12 -5.37
C HIS A 170 -8.98 -19.27 -4.36
N LYS A 171 -8.96 -19.00 -3.06
CA LYS A 171 -9.17 -19.99 -2.00
C LYS A 171 -10.53 -20.68 -2.11
N LEU A 172 -11.62 -19.91 -2.30
CA LEU A 172 -12.97 -20.45 -2.51
C LEU A 172 -13.05 -21.29 -3.79
N SER A 173 -12.35 -20.90 -4.85
CA SER A 173 -12.28 -21.66 -6.10
C SER A 173 -11.57 -23.00 -5.91
N LEU A 174 -10.43 -23.03 -5.20
CA LEU A 174 -9.71 -24.26 -4.88
C LEU A 174 -10.52 -25.22 -4.00
N GLN A 175 -11.39 -24.68 -3.15
CA GLN A 175 -12.31 -25.47 -2.31
C GLN A 175 -13.56 -25.96 -3.07
N GLY A 176 -13.70 -25.62 -4.35
CA GLY A 176 -14.90 -25.97 -5.14
C GLY A 176 -16.17 -25.22 -4.70
N LYS A 177 -16.04 -24.21 -3.84
CA LYS A 177 -17.17 -23.41 -3.35
C LYS A 177 -17.51 -22.25 -4.27
N LEU A 178 -16.53 -21.69 -4.97
CA LEU A 178 -16.78 -20.54 -5.84
C LEU A 178 -17.69 -20.95 -7.01
N PRO A 179 -18.86 -20.31 -7.20
CA PRO A 179 -19.72 -20.58 -8.35
C PRO A 179 -18.99 -20.22 -9.65
N PRO A 180 -19.44 -20.73 -10.82
CA PRO A 180 -18.79 -20.49 -12.11
C PRO A 180 -19.04 -19.05 -12.62
N ILE A 181 -18.50 -18.07 -11.90
CA ILE A 181 -18.65 -16.65 -12.18
C ILE A 181 -17.37 -16.08 -12.82
N LYS A 182 -17.55 -15.10 -13.71
CA LYS A 182 -16.43 -14.37 -14.32
C LYS A 182 -16.00 -13.24 -13.41
N VAL A 183 -14.75 -13.29 -12.94
CA VAL A 183 -14.15 -12.21 -12.15
C VAL A 183 -13.36 -11.29 -13.07
N PHE A 184 -13.73 -10.01 -13.10
CA PHE A 184 -13.04 -8.99 -13.87
C PHE A 184 -12.29 -8.03 -12.95
N PHE A 185 -11.05 -7.76 -13.30
CA PHE A 185 -10.23 -6.80 -12.59
C PHE A 185 -9.41 -5.98 -13.61
N ARG A 186 -9.62 -4.65 -13.68
CA ARG A 186 -9.02 -3.79 -14.71
C ARG A 186 -8.30 -2.59 -14.08
N GLN A 187 -7.11 -2.82 -13.53
CA GLN A 187 -6.17 -1.74 -13.22
C GLN A 187 -4.73 -2.21 -13.47
N PRO A 188 -3.97 -1.57 -14.39
CA PRO A 188 -2.56 -1.89 -14.63
C PRO A 188 -1.70 -1.81 -13.36
N LEU A 189 -2.01 -0.86 -12.47
CA LEU A 189 -1.28 -0.67 -11.22
C LEU A 189 -1.40 -1.89 -10.32
N ALA A 190 -2.61 -2.37 -10.08
CA ALA A 190 -2.82 -3.53 -9.22
C ALA A 190 -2.25 -4.83 -9.78
N TYR A 191 -2.19 -5.01 -11.11
CA TYR A 191 -1.44 -6.11 -11.70
C TYR A 191 0.05 -6.02 -11.32
N LYS A 192 0.67 -4.84 -11.49
CA LYS A 192 2.07 -4.59 -11.07
C LYS A 192 2.24 -4.78 -9.55
N SER A 193 1.28 -4.35 -8.74
CA SER A 193 1.29 -4.55 -7.29
C SER A 193 1.24 -6.03 -6.94
N THR A 194 0.37 -6.82 -7.59
CA THR A 194 0.33 -8.28 -7.39
C THR A 194 1.68 -8.93 -7.74
N LEU A 195 2.37 -8.48 -8.79
CA LEU A 195 3.72 -8.94 -9.10
C LEU A 195 4.72 -8.57 -8.00
N ALA A 196 4.65 -7.35 -7.46
CA ALA A 196 5.49 -6.93 -6.34
C ALA A 196 5.26 -7.77 -5.09
N TYR A 197 3.99 -8.04 -4.74
CA TYR A 197 3.62 -8.94 -3.65
C TYR A 197 4.20 -10.34 -3.88
N ASN A 198 4.07 -10.92 -5.08
CA ASN A 198 4.65 -12.24 -5.37
C ASN A 198 6.18 -12.28 -5.25
N LYS A 199 6.88 -11.23 -5.68
CA LYS A 199 8.35 -11.17 -5.62
C LYS A 199 8.86 -11.06 -4.19
N LEU A 200 8.16 -10.29 -3.35
CA LEU A 200 8.60 -9.94 -2.01
C LEU A 200 7.99 -10.83 -0.91
N SER A 201 6.83 -11.47 -1.16
CA SER A 201 6.25 -12.47 -0.25
C SER A 201 7.09 -13.74 -0.15
N ILE A 202 7.81 -14.11 -1.22
CA ILE A 202 8.78 -15.22 -1.22
C ILE A 202 9.90 -14.99 -0.18
N TYR A 203 10.22 -13.73 0.14
CA TYR A 203 11.22 -13.39 1.17
C TYR A 203 10.65 -13.36 2.60
N SER A 204 9.33 -13.28 2.77
CA SER A 204 8.69 -13.05 4.06
C SER A 204 7.83 -14.22 4.58
N MET A 205 7.39 -15.14 3.70
CA MET A 205 6.59 -16.29 4.10
C MET A 205 7.46 -17.51 4.41
N LYS A 206 7.49 -17.95 5.67
CA LYS A 206 7.70 -19.38 5.96
C LYS A 206 6.58 -20.14 5.23
N LYS A 207 6.95 -20.80 4.12
CA LYS A 207 6.06 -21.41 3.11
C LYS A 207 4.82 -22.09 3.70
N PRO A 208 3.60 -21.77 3.22
CA PRO A 208 2.55 -22.78 3.10
C PRO A 208 2.88 -23.70 1.91
N LYS A 209 2.86 -25.01 2.11
CA LYS A 209 2.94 -26.00 1.03
C LYS A 209 1.69 -25.89 0.17
N ALA A 210 1.80 -25.49 -1.10
CA ALA A 210 0.75 -25.76 -2.07
C ALA A 210 1.30 -25.86 -3.50
N SER A 211 0.84 -26.91 -4.18
CA SER A 211 1.13 -27.28 -5.57
C SER A 211 0.63 -26.23 -6.56
N THR A 212 1.52 -25.76 -7.43
CA THR A 212 1.20 -24.78 -8.47
C THR A 212 0.56 -25.45 -9.69
N LYS A 213 -0.74 -25.26 -9.92
CA LYS A 213 -1.32 -25.33 -11.28
C LYS A 213 -1.58 -23.91 -11.77
N ARG A 214 -0.85 -23.50 -12.81
CA ARG A 214 -0.99 -22.19 -13.48
C ARG A 214 -2.34 -22.11 -14.18
N ILE A 215 -3.11 -21.06 -13.89
CA ILE A 215 -4.28 -20.68 -14.69
C ILE A 215 -3.80 -19.71 -15.78
N ARG A 216 -4.07 -20.02 -17.05
CA ARG A 216 -3.83 -19.14 -18.20
C ARG A 216 -4.96 -18.11 -18.29
N ALA A 217 -4.62 -16.82 -18.30
CA ALA A 217 -5.54 -15.76 -18.70
C ALA A 217 -5.61 -15.73 -20.24
N SER A 218 -6.80 -15.88 -20.82
CA SER A 218 -7.03 -15.71 -22.25
C SER A 218 -7.37 -14.25 -22.57
N SER A 219 -6.51 -13.59 -23.34
CA SER A 219 -6.84 -12.33 -24.01
C SER A 219 -7.55 -12.64 -25.32
N THR A 220 -8.84 -12.32 -25.42
CA THR A 220 -9.56 -12.30 -26.69
C THR A 220 -9.49 -10.88 -27.27
N SER A 221 -8.64 -10.68 -28.29
CA SER A 221 -8.77 -9.57 -29.23
C SER A 221 -9.83 -9.94 -30.28
N ARG A 222 -10.76 -9.02 -30.52
CA ARG A 222 -11.72 -9.10 -31.62
C ARG A 222 -11.03 -8.75 -32.94
N THR A 223 -11.37 -9.51 -33.99
CA THR A 223 -11.57 -9.05 -35.37
C THR A 223 -12.84 -9.69 -35.85
#